data_AF-A0A0G0FU94-F1
#
_entry.id   AF-A0A0G0FU94-F1
#
_cell.length_a   1.000
_cell.length_b   1.000
_cell.length_c   1.000
_cell.angle_alpha   90.00
_cell.angle_beta   90.00
_cell.angle_gamma   90.00
#
_symmetry.space_group_name_H-M   'P 1'
#
loop_
_entity.id
_entity.type
_entity.pdbx_description
1 polymer ?
#
loop_
_entity_poly.entity_id
_entity_poly.type
_entity_poly.pdbx_seq_one_letter_code
_entity_poly.pdbx_strand_id
1 'polypeptide(L)'
;LKKRSDTKRAIRFMTTICFYQDTRHEKALYWIQEVLGIGYISRRNDGMTELRINGYEQIRNILKNLSPYIQFKKLQTQALLQACEILSNTKFSKLTKKQLAKLIDLILVIQSENYVTKKKKTKSELYKILDLTP
;
A
#
# COMPACT_ATOMS: atom_id res chain seq x y z
N LEU A 1 6.81 -0.80 4.27
CA LEU A 1 7.86 0.18 4.64
C LEU A 1 8.91 0.23 3.53
N LYS A 2 9.28 1.43 3.07
CA LYS A 2 10.29 1.66 2.02
C LYS A 2 11.43 2.48 2.61
N LYS A 3 12.68 2.07 2.36
CA LYS A 3 13.87 2.84 2.75
C LYS A 3 13.95 4.16 1.96
N ARG A 4 14.50 5.19 2.59
CA ARG A 4 14.68 6.54 2.07
C ARG A 4 16.08 7.02 2.50
N SER A 5 16.82 7.65 1.60
CA SER A 5 18.13 8.22 1.93
C SER A 5 18.03 9.68 2.39
N ASP A 6 16.92 10.34 2.10
CA ASP A 6 16.68 11.78 2.23
C ASP A 6 16.03 12.20 3.56
N THR A 7 15.78 11.28 4.48
CA THR A 7 15.10 11.58 5.75
C THR A 7 15.88 11.01 6.93
N LYS A 8 15.87 11.69 8.08
CA LYS A 8 16.57 11.24 9.30
C LYS A 8 16.19 9.82 9.74
N ARG A 9 14.90 9.47 9.60
CA ARG A 9 14.40 8.12 9.91
C ARG A 9 14.71 7.08 8.83
N ALA A 10 15.14 7.53 7.64
CA ALA A 10 15.49 6.71 6.50
C ALA A 10 14.43 5.68 6.04
N ILE A 11 13.16 5.86 6.45
CA ILE A 11 12.05 4.97 6.11
C ILE A 11 10.76 5.76 5.91
N ARG A 12 9.83 5.19 5.15
CA ARG A 12 8.44 5.65 5.05
C ARG A 12 7.47 4.48 4.95
N PHE A 13 6.25 4.69 5.42
CA PHE A 13 5.13 3.87 4.96
C PHE A 13 4.87 4.17 3.48
N MET A 14 4.44 3.17 2.73
CA MET A 14 4.10 3.31 1.33
C MET A 14 2.88 2.44 1.11
N THR A 15 1.80 3.08 0.69
CA THR A 15 0.55 2.43 0.29
C THR A 15 0.49 2.42 -1.22
N THR A 16 0.04 1.30 -1.78
CA THR A 16 -0.01 1.13 -3.23
C THR A 16 -1.22 0.29 -3.61
N ILE A 17 -1.93 0.72 -4.65
CA ILE A 17 -2.81 -0.13 -5.45
C ILE A 17 -2.11 -0.36 -6.78
N CYS A 18 -2.05 -1.62 -7.21
CA CYS A 18 -1.51 -2.01 -8.51
C CYS A 18 -2.53 -2.84 -9.28
N PHE A 19 -2.79 -2.44 -10.52
CA PHE A 19 -3.47 -3.27 -11.51
C PHE A 19 -2.43 -3.77 -12.50
N TYR A 20 -2.57 -5.02 -12.93
CA TYR A 20 -1.68 -5.65 -13.89
C TYR A 20 -2.49 -6.17 -15.07
N GLN A 21 -1.93 -6.06 -16.27
CA GLN A 21 -2.49 -6.64 -17.47
C GLN A 21 -1.36 -7.06 -18.42
N ASP A 22 -1.60 -8.09 -19.22
CA ASP A 22 -0.71 -8.41 -20.34
C ASP A 22 -0.53 -7.18 -21.24
N THR A 23 0.69 -6.88 -21.65
CA THR A 23 0.98 -5.63 -22.40
C THR A 23 0.20 -5.55 -23.71
N ARG A 24 -0.16 -6.68 -24.33
CA ARG A 24 -0.99 -6.71 -25.54
C ARG A 24 -2.41 -6.18 -25.32
N HIS A 25 -2.85 -6.11 -24.06
CA HIS A 25 -4.18 -5.69 -23.64
C HIS A 25 -4.16 -4.51 -22.65
N GLU A 26 -3.08 -3.72 -22.62
CA GLU A 26 -2.88 -2.65 -21.65
C GLU A 26 -3.91 -1.50 -21.73
N LYS A 27 -4.67 -1.38 -22.82
CA LYS A 27 -5.68 -0.30 -23.02
C LYS A 27 -6.67 -0.18 -21.85
N ALA A 28 -7.06 -1.29 -21.23
CA ALA A 28 -7.93 -1.29 -20.06
C ALA A 28 -7.31 -0.57 -18.85
N LEU A 29 -5.98 -0.61 -18.70
CA LEU A 29 -5.28 0.11 -17.64
C LEU A 29 -5.33 1.63 -17.85
N TYR A 30 -5.21 2.09 -19.10
CA TYR A 30 -5.36 3.52 -19.43
C TYR A 30 -6.78 4.01 -19.14
N TRP A 31 -7.80 3.23 -19.49
CA TRP A 31 -9.19 3.54 -19.12
C TRP A 31 -9.38 3.66 -17.60
N ILE A 32 -8.82 2.72 -16.82
CA ILE A 32 -8.87 2.81 -15.34
C ILE A 32 -8.16 4.08 -14.84
N GLN A 33 -7.00 4.41 -15.42
CA GLN A 33 -6.25 5.61 -15.06
C GLN A 33 -7.05 6.89 -15.33
N GLU A 34 -7.72 6.97 -16.49
CA GLU A 34 -8.59 8.08 -16.86
C GLU A 34 -9.78 8.22 -15.91
N VAL A 35 -10.48 7.12 -15.61
CA VAL A 35 -11.62 7.10 -14.68
C VAL A 35 -11.21 7.52 -13.27
N LEU A 36 -10.05 7.08 -12.79
CA LEU A 36 -9.55 7.42 -11.45
C LEU A 36 -8.85 8.79 -11.41
N GLY A 37 -8.47 9.35 -12.56
CA GLY A 37 -7.73 10.61 -12.68
C GLY A 37 -6.34 10.59 -12.03
N ILE A 38 -5.79 9.41 -11.72
CA ILE A 38 -4.53 9.27 -11.00
C ILE A 38 -3.82 7.96 -11.31
N GLY A 39 -2.50 7.97 -11.09
CA GLY A 39 -1.63 6.83 -11.22
C GLY A 39 -0.70 7.02 -12.40
N TYR A 40 0.25 6.11 -12.52
CA TYR A 40 1.14 6.05 -13.66
C TYR A 40 1.19 4.63 -14.20
N ILE A 41 1.35 4.53 -15.50
CA ILE A 41 1.47 3.27 -16.21
C ILE A 41 2.93 3.03 -16.54
N SER A 42 3.39 1.80 -16.36
CA SER A 42 4.72 1.37 -16.77
C SER A 42 4.69 -0.04 -17.32
N ARG A 43 5.46 -0.27 -18.39
CA ARG A 43 5.70 -1.60 -18.95
C ARG A 43 6.88 -2.25 -18.25
N ARG A 44 6.71 -3.49 -17.86
CA ARG A 44 7.72 -4.31 -17.20
C ARG A 44 8.45 -5.15 -18.25
N ASN A 45 9.64 -5.63 -17.89
CA ASN A 45 10.46 -6.49 -18.74
C ASN A 45 9.94 -7.94 -18.85
N ASP A 46 8.86 -8.28 -18.15
CA ASP A 46 8.22 -9.60 -18.15
C ASP A 46 6.97 -9.67 -19.05
N GLY A 47 6.76 -8.66 -19.91
CA GLY A 47 5.60 -8.60 -20.80
C GLY A 47 4.32 -8.12 -20.12
N MET A 48 4.36 -7.73 -18.85
CA MET A 48 3.21 -7.15 -18.14
C MET A 48 3.27 -5.62 -18.11
N THR A 49 2.11 -4.99 -18.19
CA THR A 49 1.93 -3.56 -17.90
C THR A 49 1.27 -3.40 -16.54
N GLU A 50 1.71 -2.41 -15.77
CA GLU A 50 1.14 -2.07 -14.47
C GLU A 50 0.63 -0.63 -14.42
N LEU A 51 -0.57 -0.43 -13.87
CA LEU A 51 -1.04 0.86 -13.37
C LEU A 51 -0.76 0.90 -11.87
N ARG A 52 0.05 1.86 -11.43
CA ARG A 52 0.38 2.05 -10.02
C ARG A 52 -0.17 3.35 -9.47
N ILE A 53 -0.90 3.25 -8.37
CA ILE A 53 -1.45 4.39 -7.62
C ILE A 53 -0.82 4.37 -6.22
N ASN A 54 -0.34 5.52 -5.77
CA ASN A 54 0.26 5.71 -4.45
C ASN A 54 -0.37 6.93 -3.76
N GLY A 55 -0.14 7.03 -2.44
CA GLY A 55 -0.61 8.15 -1.62
C GLY A 55 -1.72 7.72 -0.67
N TYR A 56 -1.63 8.17 0.59
CA TYR A 56 -2.53 7.70 1.65
C TYR A 56 -3.96 8.18 1.42
N GLU A 57 -4.13 9.46 1.09
CA GLU A 57 -5.44 10.07 0.90
C GLU A 57 -6.15 9.55 -0.35
N GLN A 58 -5.41 9.46 -1.47
CA GLN A 58 -5.98 9.03 -2.74
C GLN A 58 -6.41 7.57 -2.67
N ILE A 59 -5.58 6.70 -2.09
CA ILE A 59 -5.93 5.29 -1.87
C ILE A 59 -7.11 5.17 -0.90
N ARG A 60 -7.15 5.93 0.19
CA ARG A 60 -8.29 5.94 1.12
C ARG A 60 -9.60 6.21 0.38
N ASN A 61 -9.63 7.26 -0.44
CA ASN A 61 -10.84 7.67 -1.15
C ASN A 61 -11.27 6.63 -2.20
N ILE A 62 -10.31 6.09 -2.96
CA ILE A 62 -10.57 5.01 -3.93
C ILE A 62 -11.13 3.77 -3.22
N LEU A 63 -10.50 3.32 -2.12
CA LEU A 63 -10.94 2.13 -1.41
C LEU A 63 -12.31 2.31 -0.74
N LYS A 64 -12.66 3.51 -0.25
CA LYS A 64 -14.01 3.76 0.26
C LYS A 64 -15.08 3.52 -0.81
N ASN A 65 -14.84 3.98 -2.03
CA ASN A 65 -15.77 3.82 -3.14
C ASN A 65 -15.82 2.38 -3.66
N LEU A 66 -14.69 1.69 -3.70
CA LEU A 66 -14.61 0.32 -4.22
C LEU A 66 -14.97 -0.75 -3.18
N SER A 67 -14.85 -0.47 -1.88
CA SER A 67 -15.03 -1.46 -0.81
C SER A 67 -16.34 -2.26 -0.87
N PRO A 68 -17.50 -1.69 -1.25
CA PRO A 68 -18.74 -2.46 -1.36
C PRO A 68 -18.69 -3.57 -2.42
N TYR A 69 -17.82 -3.44 -3.42
CA TYR A 69 -17.74 -4.32 -4.58
C TYR A 69 -16.58 -5.32 -4.51
N ILE A 70 -15.65 -5.14 -3.57
CA ILE A 70 -14.47 -5.99 -3.44
C ILE A 70 -14.80 -7.27 -2.68
N GLN A 71 -14.72 -8.41 -3.38
CA GLN A 71 -14.93 -9.74 -2.80
C GLN A 71 -13.60 -10.40 -2.39
N PHE A 72 -12.70 -10.61 -3.35
CA PHE A 72 -11.47 -11.40 -3.13
C PHE A 72 -10.41 -10.71 -2.28
N LYS A 73 -10.45 -9.38 -2.19
CA LYS A 73 -9.45 -8.58 -1.46
C LYS A 73 -10.05 -7.84 -0.26
N LYS A 74 -11.13 -8.37 0.32
CA LYS A 74 -11.90 -7.69 1.36
C LYS A 74 -11.05 -7.36 2.59
N LEU A 75 -10.29 -8.33 3.11
CA LEU A 75 -9.44 -8.16 4.30
C LEU A 75 -8.29 -7.19 4.04
N GLN A 76 -7.60 -7.30 2.90
CA GLN A 76 -6.55 -6.36 2.51
C GLN A 76 -7.09 -4.95 2.34
N THR A 77 -8.28 -4.81 1.76
CA THR A 77 -8.95 -3.51 1.54
C THR A 77 -9.28 -2.84 2.87
N GLN A 78 -9.91 -3.58 3.80
CA GLN A 78 -10.24 -3.05 5.12
C GLN A 78 -8.97 -2.65 5.90
N ALA A 79 -7.95 -3.49 5.88
CA ALA A 79 -6.69 -3.21 6.58
C ALA A 79 -5.95 -2.00 5.97
N LEU A 80 -5.90 -1.92 4.64
CA LEU A 80 -5.26 -0.81 3.93
C LEU A 80 -6.03 0.50 4.10
N LEU A 81 -7.37 0.44 4.12
CA LEU A 81 -8.22 1.61 4.38
C LEU A 81 -7.95 2.17 5.79
N GLN A 82 -7.96 1.34 6.83
CA GLN A 82 -7.61 1.76 8.19
C GLN A 82 -6.19 2.34 8.28
N ALA A 83 -5.21 1.72 7.61
CA ALA A 83 -3.85 2.24 7.58
C ALA A 83 -3.78 3.62 6.92
N CYS A 84 -4.51 3.82 5.81
CA CYS A 84 -4.58 5.10 5.12
C CYS A 84 -5.27 6.17 5.97
N GLU A 85 -6.29 5.86 6.76
CA GLU A 85 -6.93 6.80 7.70
C GLU A 85 -5.93 7.32 8.74
N ILE A 86 -5.13 6.44 9.34
CA ILE A 86 -4.07 6.84 10.29
C ILE A 86 -3.02 7.72 9.59
N LEU A 87 -2.54 7.28 8.42
CA LEU A 87 -1.42 7.90 7.71
C LEU A 87 -1.77 9.21 7.00
N SER A 88 -3.03 9.40 6.62
CA SER A 88 -3.51 10.65 6.00
C SER A 88 -3.73 11.76 7.03
N ASN A 89 -4.18 11.41 8.25
CA ASN A 89 -4.51 12.38 9.28
C ASN A 89 -3.30 12.80 10.13
N THR A 90 -2.22 12.01 10.15
CA THR A 90 -1.07 12.26 11.02
C THR A 90 0.24 12.14 10.25
N LYS A 91 1.09 13.18 10.33
CA LYS A 91 2.47 13.11 9.81
C LYS A 91 3.24 12.00 10.51
N PHE A 92 4.07 11.25 9.78
CA PHE A 92 4.82 10.11 10.34
C PHE A 92 5.65 10.48 11.58
N SER A 93 6.28 11.66 11.61
CA SER A 93 7.03 12.12 12.79
C SER A 93 6.19 12.27 14.07
N LYS A 94 4.86 12.41 13.92
CA LYS A 94 3.91 12.59 15.02
C LYS A 94 3.10 11.33 15.36
N LEU A 95 3.36 10.21 14.69
CA LEU A 95 2.68 8.96 15.02
C LEU A 95 3.13 8.44 16.38
N THR A 96 2.15 8.15 17.24
CA THR A 96 2.37 7.54 18.56
C THR A 96 2.84 6.09 18.44
N LYS A 97 3.50 5.56 19.46
CA LYS A 97 3.88 4.13 19.53
C LYS A 97 2.67 3.20 19.30
N LYS A 98 1.50 3.56 19.85
CA LYS A 98 0.24 2.81 19.66
C LYS A 98 -0.21 2.81 18.19
N GLN A 99 -0.18 3.96 17.53
CA GLN A 99 -0.51 4.03 16.09
C GLN A 99 0.48 3.25 15.24
N LEU A 100 1.78 3.32 15.55
CA LEU A 100 2.81 2.56 14.83
C LEU A 100 2.62 1.05 15.02
N ALA A 101 2.34 0.57 16.23
CA ALA A 101 2.02 -0.83 16.50
C ALA A 101 0.78 -1.28 15.71
N LYS A 102 -0.29 -0.47 15.70
CA LYS A 102 -1.49 -0.75 14.90
C LYS A 102 -1.17 -0.84 13.41
N LEU A 103 -0.35 0.06 12.87
CA LEU A 103 0.09 0.01 11.48
C LEU A 103 0.89 -1.26 11.16
N ILE A 104 1.70 -1.75 12.11
CA ILE A 104 2.41 -3.04 11.96
C ILE A 104 1.40 -4.19 11.86
N ASP A 105 0.41 -4.25 12.76
CA ASP A 105 -0.60 -5.30 12.73
C ASP A 105 -1.39 -5.28 11.40
N LEU A 106 -1.75 -4.10 10.89
CA LEU A 106 -2.40 -3.95 9.59
C LEU A 106 -1.51 -4.41 8.42
N ILE A 107 -0.20 -4.15 8.47
CA ILE A 107 0.76 -4.67 7.48
C ILE A 107 0.78 -6.20 7.51
N LEU A 108 0.76 -6.82 8.69
CA LEU A 108 0.79 -8.27 8.82
C LEU A 108 -0.47 -8.92 8.25
N VAL A 109 -1.65 -8.31 8.46
CA VAL A 109 -2.90 -8.76 7.80
C VAL A 109 -2.76 -8.68 6.28
N ILE A 110 -2.30 -7.56 5.73
CA ILE A 110 -2.12 -7.45 4.27
C ILE A 110 -1.11 -8.49 3.75
N GLN A 111 -0.05 -8.77 4.51
CA GLN A 111 0.95 -9.76 4.14
C GLN A 111 0.42 -11.20 4.22
N SER A 112 -0.42 -11.55 5.19
CA SER A 112 -0.99 -12.90 5.31
C SER A 112 -1.90 -13.22 4.13
N GLU A 113 -2.71 -12.24 3.73
CA GLU A 113 -3.71 -12.40 2.66
C GLU A 113 -3.14 -12.28 1.24
N ASN A 114 -1.89 -11.85 1.07
CA ASN A 114 -1.25 -11.77 -0.24
C ASN A 114 -0.60 -13.11 -0.62
N TYR A 115 -1.02 -13.63 -1.79
CA TYR A 115 -0.70 -14.96 -2.32
C TYR A 115 0.78 -15.35 -2.22
N VAL A 116 1.70 -14.54 -2.74
CA VAL A 116 3.15 -14.81 -2.61
C VAL A 116 3.91 -13.50 -2.45
N THR A 117 4.74 -13.43 -1.42
CA THR A 117 5.76 -12.38 -1.29
C THR A 117 7.08 -13.06 -0.95
N LYS A 118 8.06 -12.99 -1.86
CA LYS A 118 9.37 -13.65 -1.71
C LYS A 118 10.11 -13.25 -0.42
N LYS A 119 9.80 -12.08 0.14
CA LYS A 119 10.37 -11.56 1.40
C LYS A 119 9.29 -10.83 2.20
N LYS A 120 8.60 -11.54 3.10
CA LYS A 120 7.72 -10.92 4.11
C LYS A 120 8.57 -10.52 5.32
N LYS A 121 8.28 -9.36 5.91
CA LYS A 121 8.94 -8.93 7.15
C LYS A 121 8.13 -9.42 8.33
N THR A 122 8.79 -10.04 9.29
CA THR A 122 8.18 -10.48 10.54
C THR A 122 7.76 -9.28 11.40
N LYS A 123 6.89 -9.53 12.38
CA LYS A 123 6.50 -8.52 13.38
C LYS A 123 7.73 -7.93 14.07
N SER A 124 8.64 -8.79 14.54
CA SER A 124 9.88 -8.37 15.23
C SER A 124 10.76 -7.46 14.35
N GLU A 125 10.97 -7.82 13.07
CA GLU A 125 11.70 -6.96 12.14
C GLU A 125 11.02 -5.60 11.93
N LEU A 126 9.69 -5.56 11.84
CA LEU A 126 8.95 -4.31 11.67
C LEU A 126 9.05 -3.42 12.92
N TYR A 127 8.99 -4.01 14.12
CA TYR A 127 9.21 -3.30 15.38
C TYR A 127 10.61 -2.72 15.46
N LYS A 128 11.63 -3.51 15.10
CA LYS A 128 13.03 -3.06 15.06
C LYS A 128 13.23 -1.92 14.06
N ILE A 129 12.61 -1.98 12.88
CA ILE A 129 12.69 -0.91 11.87
C ILE A 129 12.06 0.40 12.36
N LEU A 130 11.04 0.32 13.22
CA LEU A 130 10.29 1.48 13.70
C LEU A 130 10.73 1.94 15.11
N ASP A 131 11.84 1.39 15.62
CA ASP A 131 12.37 1.66 16.96
C ASP A 131 11.31 1.48 18.07
N LEU A 132 10.53 0.41 17.96
CA LEU A 132 9.46 0.06 18.91
C LEU A 132 9.82 -1.10 19.85
N THR A 133 11.04 -1.64 19.73
CA THR A 133 11.53 -2.64 20.70
C THR A 133 11.68 -2.00 22.09
N PRO A 134 11.40 -2.76 23.17
CA PRO A 134 11.67 -2.31 24.54
C PRO A 134 13.11 -1.83 24.73
#